data_AF-A0A149PF99-F1
#
_entry.id   AF-A0A149PF99-F1
#
_cell.length_a   1.000
_cell.length_b   1.000
_cell.length_c   1.000
_cell.angle_alpha   90.00
_cell.angle_beta   90.00
_cell.angle_gamma   90.00
#
_symmetry.space_group_name_H-M   'P 1'
#
loop_
_entity.id
_entity.type
_entity.pdbx_description
1 polymer ?
#
loop_
_entity_poly.entity_id
_entity_poly.type
_entity_poly.pdbx_seq_one_letter_code
_entity_poly.pdbx_strand_id
1 'polypeptide(L)'
;MKQRHMTLVAATALGLSAISGCAVADDGYFMSRHPNIEAADFNAQQAIERMRAAQLANDYDMGGHAGRAIQLMREARYEMQAAAEAATR
;
A
#
# COMPACT_ATOMS: atom_id res chain seq x y z
N MET A 1 44.84 -37.70 13.93
CA MET A 1 43.55 -37.02 14.18
C MET A 1 43.81 -35.57 14.63
N LYS A 2 43.98 -34.60 13.71
CA LYS A 2 44.01 -33.15 14.05
C LYS A 2 44.10 -32.19 12.85
N GLN A 3 43.49 -32.47 11.69
CA GLN A 3 43.61 -31.53 10.54
C GLN A 3 42.41 -31.47 9.57
N ARG A 4 41.24 -32.03 9.91
CA ARG A 4 40.09 -32.09 8.98
C ARG A 4 38.86 -31.27 9.40
N HIS A 5 38.96 -30.50 10.47
CA HIS A 5 37.83 -29.70 10.98
C HIS A 5 38.03 -28.18 10.85
N MET A 6 39.24 -27.72 10.52
CA MET A 6 39.58 -26.28 10.49
C MET A 6 39.40 -25.61 9.12
N THR A 7 38.96 -26.35 8.11
CA THR A 7 38.58 -25.82 6.79
C THR A 7 37.07 -25.79 6.56
N LEU A 8 36.27 -26.39 7.46
CA LEU A 8 34.81 -26.41 7.32
C LEU A 8 34.10 -25.24 8.02
N VAL A 9 34.82 -24.46 8.84
CA VAL A 9 34.25 -23.32 9.59
C VAL A 9 34.35 -22.00 8.82
N ALA A 10 35.16 -21.95 7.75
CA ALA A 10 35.41 -20.73 6.99
C ALA A 10 34.48 -20.50 5.78
N ALA A 11 33.56 -21.42 5.47
CA ALA A 11 32.78 -21.35 4.23
C ALA A 11 31.26 -21.13 4.42
N THR A 12 30.74 -21.15 5.65
CA THR A 12 29.30 -21.02 5.93
C THR A 12 28.88 -19.67 6.54
N ALA A 13 29.79 -18.69 6.59
CA ALA A 13 29.55 -17.37 7.19
C ALA A 13 29.44 -16.21 6.17
N LEU A 14 29.37 -16.50 4.87
CA LEU A 14 29.33 -15.48 3.80
C LEU A 14 28.02 -15.53 2.97
N GLY A 15 26.90 -15.85 3.61
CA GLY A 15 25.65 -16.16 2.90
C GLY A 15 24.46 -15.22 3.08
N LEU A 16 24.45 -14.26 4.01
CA LEU A 16 23.21 -13.56 4.40
C LEU A 16 23.40 -12.10 4.80
N SER A 17 23.95 -11.26 3.93
CA SER A 17 23.89 -9.80 4.16
C SER A 17 23.76 -9.02 2.85
N ALA A 18 22.66 -9.25 2.14
CA ALA A 18 22.19 -8.32 1.12
C ALA A 18 20.66 -8.41 1.02
N ILE A 19 19.96 -8.21 2.15
CA ILE A 19 18.59 -7.69 2.06
C ILE A 19 18.79 -6.21 1.76
N SER A 20 18.94 -5.92 0.47
CA SER A 20 18.80 -4.58 -0.08
C SER A 20 17.49 -4.03 0.47
N GLY A 21 17.57 -3.07 1.38
CA GLY A 21 16.40 -2.36 1.86
C GLY A 21 15.76 -1.70 0.65
N CYS A 22 14.66 -2.26 0.18
CA CYS A 22 13.71 -1.47 -0.59
C CYS A 22 13.31 -0.35 0.36
N ALA A 23 13.88 0.83 0.19
CA ALA A 23 13.24 2.05 0.64
C ALA A 23 11.90 2.10 -0.11
N VAL A 24 10.89 1.43 0.44
CA VAL A 24 9.52 1.73 0.09
C VAL A 24 9.37 3.19 0.51
N ALA A 25 9.22 4.08 -0.47
CA ALA A 25 8.62 5.36 -0.18
C ALA A 25 7.29 4.98 0.46
N ASP A 26 7.19 5.14 1.78
CA ASP A 26 5.94 4.92 2.46
C ASP A 26 5.06 6.06 1.96
N ASP A 27 4.19 5.78 0.99
CA ASP A 27 3.17 6.71 0.51
C ASP A 27 2.37 7.29 1.70
N GLY A 28 2.30 6.54 2.81
CA GLY A 28 1.76 6.97 4.09
C GLY A 28 2.55 8.09 4.79
N TYR A 29 3.83 8.32 4.48
CA TYR A 29 4.65 9.35 5.12
C TYR A 29 4.08 10.75 4.90
N PHE A 30 3.66 11.07 3.67
CA PHE A 30 3.05 12.36 3.35
C PHE A 30 1.63 12.45 3.93
N MET A 31 0.84 11.38 3.81
CA MET A 31 -0.54 11.35 4.31
C MET A 31 -0.61 11.54 5.83
N SER A 32 0.30 10.91 6.57
CA SER A 32 0.39 11.02 8.04
C SER A 32 0.65 12.45 8.54
N ARG A 33 1.15 13.34 7.69
CA ARG A 33 1.38 14.76 8.02
C ARG A 33 0.16 15.64 7.73
N HIS A 34 -0.84 15.11 7.02
CA HIS A 34 -2.07 15.81 6.62
C HIS A 34 -3.30 15.05 7.12
N PRO A 35 -3.64 15.15 8.42
CA PRO A 35 -4.66 14.29 9.05
C PRO A 35 -6.06 14.40 8.43
N ASN A 36 -6.40 15.56 7.86
CA ASN A 36 -7.67 15.73 7.16
C ASN A 36 -7.68 15.02 5.79
N ILE A 37 -6.54 14.97 5.10
CA ILE A 37 -6.40 14.25 3.83
C ILE A 37 -6.42 12.75 4.09
N GLU A 38 -5.69 12.29 5.12
CA GLU A 38 -5.73 10.89 5.57
C GLU A 38 -7.15 10.44 5.94
N ALA A 39 -7.89 11.26 6.70
CA ALA A 39 -9.27 10.96 7.04
C ALA A 39 -10.18 10.91 5.79
N ALA A 40 -9.96 11.78 4.81
CA ALA A 40 -10.71 11.77 3.55
C ALA A 40 -10.41 10.50 2.72
N ASP A 41 -9.14 10.10 2.62
CA ASP A 41 -8.72 8.88 1.93
C ASP A 41 -9.34 7.63 2.57
N PHE A 42 -9.26 7.55 3.91
CA PHE A 42 -9.88 6.49 4.69
C PHE A 42 -11.40 6.41 4.44
N ASN A 43 -12.09 7.56 4.49
CA ASN A 43 -13.53 7.60 4.23
C ASN A 43 -13.88 7.16 2.80
N ALA A 44 -13.07 7.54 1.81
CA ALA A 44 -13.24 7.09 0.43
C ALA A 44 -13.04 5.58 0.29
N GLN A 45 -12.05 4.99 0.98
CA GLN A 45 -11.87 3.54 1.04
C GLN A 45 -13.10 2.85 1.65
N GLN A 46 -13.58 3.34 2.79
CA GLN A 46 -14.77 2.82 3.46
C GLN A 46 -16.03 2.91 2.58
N ALA A 47 -16.14 3.94 1.74
CA ALA A 47 -17.22 4.10 0.79
C ALA A 47 -17.09 3.13 -0.41
N ILE A 48 -15.88 2.88 -0.92
CA ILE A 48 -15.62 1.86 -1.94
C ILE A 48 -16.09 0.48 -1.47
N GLU A 49 -15.75 0.10 -0.24
CA GLU A 49 -16.15 -1.19 0.34
C GLU A 49 -17.68 -1.31 0.44
N ARG A 50 -18.36 -0.25 0.88
CA ARG A 50 -19.83 -0.19 0.92
C ARG A 50 -20.44 -0.30 -0.48
N MET A 51 -19.86 0.36 -1.48
CA MET A 51 -20.34 0.25 -2.86
C MET A 51 -20.14 -1.16 -3.42
N ARG A 52 -19.04 -1.84 -3.11
CA ARG A 52 -18.83 -3.25 -3.49
C ARG A 52 -19.85 -4.17 -2.83
N ALA A 53 -20.15 -3.95 -1.55
CA ALA A 53 -21.20 -4.69 -0.86
C ALA A 53 -22.58 -4.44 -1.48
N ALA A 54 -22.88 -3.19 -1.87
CA ALA A 54 -24.12 -2.87 -2.57
C ALA A 54 -24.20 -3.54 -3.95
N GLN A 55 -23.09 -3.62 -4.70
CA GLN A 55 -23.04 -4.37 -5.95
C GLN A 55 -23.37 -5.84 -5.72
N LEU A 56 -22.75 -6.47 -4.73
CA LEU A 56 -22.99 -7.87 -4.41
C LEU A 56 -24.45 -8.12 -3.99
N ALA A 57 -25.02 -7.24 -3.17
CA ALA A 57 -26.39 -7.35 -2.68
C ALA A 57 -27.46 -7.15 -3.76
N ASN A 58 -27.09 -6.54 -4.89
CA ASN A 58 -28.00 -6.22 -5.99
C ASN A 58 -27.62 -6.96 -7.28
N ASP A 59 -26.96 -8.12 -7.15
CA ASP A 59 -26.51 -8.97 -8.27
C ASP A 59 -25.76 -8.22 -9.38
N TYR A 60 -25.02 -7.18 -8.98
CA TYR A 60 -24.30 -6.24 -9.86
C TYR A 60 -25.20 -5.42 -10.81
N ASP A 61 -26.52 -5.53 -10.70
CA ASP A 61 -27.51 -4.79 -11.49
C ASP A 61 -27.80 -3.40 -10.89
N MET A 62 -26.77 -2.55 -10.87
CA MET A 62 -26.87 -1.15 -10.43
C MET A 62 -26.71 -0.18 -11.61
N GLY A 63 -27.05 -0.61 -12.83
CA GLY A 63 -26.91 0.19 -14.04
C GLY A 63 -25.48 0.68 -14.32
N GLY A 64 -24.46 0.00 -13.79
CA GLY A 64 -23.06 0.40 -13.88
C GLY A 64 -22.67 1.60 -12.98
N HIS A 65 -23.61 2.22 -12.27
CA HIS A 65 -23.34 3.41 -11.45
C HIS A 65 -22.43 3.10 -10.27
N ALA A 66 -22.57 1.93 -9.65
CA ALA A 66 -21.70 1.53 -8.56
C ALA A 66 -20.24 1.37 -8.99
N GLY A 67 -20.01 0.79 -10.17
CA GLY A 67 -18.68 0.70 -10.77
C GLY A 67 -18.08 2.08 -11.05
N ARG A 68 -18.86 3.00 -11.64
CA ARG A 68 -18.43 4.38 -11.88
C ARG A 68 -18.13 5.14 -10.58
N ALA A 69 -18.97 5.01 -9.55
CA ALA A 69 -18.73 5.64 -8.26
C ALA A 69 -17.43 5.14 -7.62
N ILE A 70 -17.19 3.84 -7.65
CA ILE A 70 -15.94 3.24 -7.15
C ILE A 70 -14.73 3.76 -7.94
N GLN A 71 -14.83 3.90 -9.26
CA GLN A 71 -13.75 4.45 -10.08
C GLN A 71 -13.43 5.90 -9.68
N LEU A 72 -14.45 6.76 -9.61
CA LEU A 72 -14.27 8.16 -9.21
C LEU A 72 -13.68 8.30 -7.80
N MET A 73 -14.09 7.44 -6.86
CA MET A 73 -13.50 7.43 -5.53
C MET A 73 -12.02 7.03 -5.55
N ARG A 74 -11.60 6.08 -6.40
CA ARG A 74 -10.18 5.74 -6.55
C ARG A 74 -9.38 6.88 -7.17
N GLU A 75 -9.92 7.55 -8.19
CA GLU A 75 -9.31 8.74 -8.78
C GLU A 75 -9.16 9.85 -7.74
N ALA A 76 -10.20 10.11 -6.94
CA ALA A 76 -10.15 11.08 -5.86
C ALA A 76 -9.09 10.75 -4.81
N ARG A 77 -8.93 9.47 -4.42
CA ARG A 77 -7.87 9.03 -3.51
C ARG A 77 -6.46 9.27 -4.06
N TYR A 78 -6.25 9.03 -5.35
CA TYR A 78 -4.99 9.35 -6.01
C TYR A 78 -4.67 10.85 -5.93
N GLU A 79 -5.67 11.70 -6.19
CA GLU A 79 -5.51 13.16 -6.08
C GLU A 79 -5.28 13.63 -4.63
N MET A 80 -5.89 12.97 -3.64
CA MET A 80 -5.60 13.23 -2.22
C MET A 80 -4.13 12.97 -1.90
N GLN A 81 -3.58 11.87 -2.43
CA GLN A 81 -2.16 11.57 -2.26
C GLN A 81 -1.26 12.62 -2.93
N ALA A 82 -1.56 12.96 -4.18
CA ALA A 82 -0.83 14.01 -4.89
C ALA A 82 -0.92 15.37 -4.19
N ALA A 83 -2.07 15.70 -3.59
CA ALA A 83 -2.26 16.92 -2.82
C ALA A 83 -1.40 16.94 -1.55
N ALA A 84 -1.31 15.83 -0.82
CA ALA A 84 -0.43 15.72 0.34
C ALA A 84 1.06 15.82 -0.03
N GLU A 85 1.47 15.21 -1.14
CA GLU A 85 2.83 15.35 -1.68
C GLU A 85 3.12 16.81 -2.04
N ALA A 86 2.20 17.47 -2.75
CA ALA A 86 2.34 18.87 -3.15
C ALA A 86 2.39 19.82 -1.96
N ALA A 87 1.60 19.58 -0.91
CA ALA A 87 1.58 20.39 0.31
C ALA A 87 2.80 20.18 1.22
N THR A 88 3.60 19.14 0.99
CA THR A 88 4.80 18.82 1.79
C THR A 88 6.11 19.26 1.11
N ARG A 89 6.08 19.53 -0.19
CA ARG A 89 7.23 19.98 -0.99
C ARG A 89 7.63 21.42 -0.64
#